data_AF-A0A674DF71-F1
#
_entry.id   AF-A0A674DF71-F1
#
_cell.length_a   1.000
_cell.length_b   1.000
_cell.length_c   1.000
_cell.angle_alpha   90.00
_cell.angle_beta   90.00
_cell.angle_gamma   90.00
#
_symmetry.space_group_name_H-M   'P 1'
#
loop_
_entity.id
_entity.type
_entity.pdbx_description
1 polymer ?
#
loop_
_entity_poly.entity_id
_entity_poly.type
_entity_poly.pdbx_seq_one_letter_code
_entity_poly.pdbx_strand_id
1 'polypeptide(L)' 'MFQHDNAQPHITRICTQFLEAENVPVLPWPAHSDISPIEHVWDALDRRVQQRVPVPANIQKLRTLIEEE' A
#
# COMPACT_ATOMS: atom_id res chain seq x y z
N MET A 1 8.88 9.49 -9.14
CA MET A 1 9.11 9.70 -7.70
C MET A 1 8.32 8.62 -6.97
N PHE A 2 8.98 7.82 -6.16
CA PHE A 2 8.41 6.74 -5.36
C PHE A 2 8.14 7.25 -3.94
N GLN A 3 6.95 7.01 -3.42
CA GLN A 3 6.60 7.33 -2.04
C GLN A 3 6.43 6.03 -1.26
N HIS A 4 7.06 5.95 -0.09
CA HIS A 4 6.80 4.94 0.92
C HIS A 4 6.91 5.59 2.30
N ASP A 5 6.39 4.92 3.32
CA ASP A 5 6.60 5.37 4.70
C ASP A 5 8.05 5.10 5.16
N ASN A 6 8.42 5.71 6.27
CA ASN A 6 9.72 5.48 6.90
C ASN A 6 9.71 4.27 7.84
N ALA A 7 8.87 3.26 7.57
CA ALA A 7 8.89 2.03 8.36
C ALA A 7 10.30 1.41 8.34
N GLN A 8 10.72 0.84 9.47
CA GLN A 8 12.08 0.33 9.65
C GLN A 8 12.56 -0.58 8.51
N PRO A 9 11.74 -1.49 7.95
CA PRO A 9 12.15 -2.31 6.80
C PRO A 9 12.53 -1.48 5.56
N HIS A 10 11.79 -0.41 5.26
CA HIS A 10 11.96 0.39 4.05
C HIS A 10 13.19 1.31 4.10
N ILE A 11 13.64 1.68 5.31
CA ILE A 11 14.84 2.48 5.53
C ILE A 11 16.10 1.63 5.79
N THR A 12 16.00 0.29 5.71
CA THR A 12 17.18 -0.56 5.84
C THR A 12 18.16 -0.30 4.70
N ARG A 13 19.46 -0.46 4.99
CA ARG A 13 20.54 -0.27 4.01
C ARG A 13 20.33 -1.10 2.72
N ILE A 14 19.81 -2.32 2.85
CA ILE A 14 19.58 -3.20 1.69
C ILE A 14 18.49 -2.58 0.79
N CYS A 15 17.39 -2.09 1.37
CA CYS A 15 16.32 -1.44 0.62
C CYS A 15 16.78 -0.13 -0.02
N THR A 16 17.52 0.73 0.70
CA THR A 16 17.98 2.01 0.13
C THR A 16 18.99 1.79 -1.00
N GLN A 17 19.92 0.85 -0.84
CA GLN A 17 20.89 0.51 -1.90
C GLN A 17 20.21 -0.06 -3.15
N PHE A 18 19.15 -0.85 -2.98
CA PHE A 18 18.37 -1.34 -4.12
C PHE A 18 17.69 -0.20 -4.88
N LEU A 19 17.03 0.72 -4.16
CA LEU A 19 16.36 1.87 -4.79
C LEU A 19 17.35 2.79 -5.50
N GLU A 20 18.54 2.99 -4.95
CA GLU A 20 19.64 3.72 -5.59
C GLU A 20 20.13 3.01 -6.87
N ALA A 21 20.38 1.70 -6.81
CA ALA A 21 20.84 0.91 -7.96
C ALA A 21 19.82 0.89 -9.11
N GLU A 22 18.53 0.82 -8.79
CA GLU A 22 17.44 0.87 -9.76
C GLU A 22 17.08 2.30 -10.22
N ASN A 23 17.82 3.32 -9.75
CA ASN A 23 17.58 4.73 -10.04
C ASN A 23 16.14 5.18 -9.72
N VAL A 24 15.58 4.69 -8.63
CA VAL A 24 14.23 5.01 -8.17
C VAL A 24 14.29 6.24 -7.25
N PRO A 25 13.86 7.43 -7.70
CA PRO A 25 13.88 8.62 -6.85
C PRO A 25 12.82 8.51 -5.76
N VAL A 26 13.25 8.50 -4.49
CA VAL A 26 12.37 8.44 -3.32
C VAL A 26 11.95 9.83 -2.88
N LEU A 27 10.65 10.01 -2.61
CA LEU A 27 10.11 11.22 -2.01
C LEU A 27 10.44 11.23 -0.50
N PRO A 28 11.15 12.25 0.02
CA PRO A 28 11.33 12.39 1.46
C PRO A 28 9.98 12.57 2.13
N TRP A 29 9.68 11.72 3.11
CA TRP A 29 8.38 11.70 3.78
C TRP A 29 8.56 11.97 5.27
N PRO A 30 7.75 12.82 5.91
CA PRO A 30 7.88 13.08 7.35
C PRO A 30 7.46 11.85 8.17
N ALA A 31 8.14 11.61 9.29
CA ALA A 31 7.69 10.61 10.26
C ALA A 31 6.37 11.06 10.91
N HIS A 32 5.46 10.12 11.18
CA HIS A 32 4.16 10.38 11.82
C HIS A 32 3.21 11.28 10.99
N SER A 33 3.33 11.24 9.68
CA SER A 33 2.28 11.78 8.80
C SER A 33 1.17 10.74 8.68
N ASP A 34 0.04 11.01 9.30
CA ASP A 34 -1.13 10.10 9.33
C ASP A 34 -1.86 9.96 7.98
N ILE A 35 -1.32 10.50 6.88
CA ILE A 35 -2.03 10.63 5.60
C ILE A 35 -1.14 10.16 4.44
N SER A 36 -0.91 8.86 4.32
CA SER A 36 -0.41 8.30 3.06
C SER A 36 -1.58 8.20 2.06
N PRO A 37 -1.43 8.63 0.80
CA PRO A 37 -2.47 8.48 -0.22
C PRO A 37 -2.99 7.05 -0.36
N ILE A 38 -2.17 6.04 -0.03
CA ILE A 38 -2.58 4.63 -0.07
C ILE A 38 -3.63 4.28 1.00
N GLU A 39 -3.64 4.96 2.16
CA GLU A 39 -4.64 4.73 3.22
C GLU A 39 -6.03 5.09 2.73
N HIS A 40 -6.17 6.21 1.98
CA HIS A 40 -7.44 6.58 1.38
C HIS A 40 -7.93 5.56 0.33
N VAL A 41 -7.00 4.94 -0.40
CA VAL A 41 -7.33 3.88 -1.35
C VAL A 41 -7.79 2.62 -0.61
N TRP A 42 -7.10 2.24 0.47
CA TRP A 42 -7.50 1.12 1.33
C TRP A 42 -8.88 1.32 1.94
N ASP A 43 -9.17 2.51 2.50
CA ASP A 43 -10.47 2.86 3.04
C ASP A 43 -11.59 2.73 1.98
N ALA A 44 -11.34 3.23 0.77
CA ALA A 44 -12.30 3.14 -0.32
C ALA A 44 -12.53 1.70 -0.77
N LEU A 45 -11.46 0.89 -0.86
CA LEU A 45 -11.55 -0.51 -1.22
C LEU A 45 -12.30 -1.32 -0.15
N ASP A 46 -11.97 -1.15 1.12
CA ASP A 46 -12.64 -1.85 2.23
C ASP A 46 -14.14 -1.53 2.27
N ARG A 47 -14.53 -0.27 2.08
CA ARG A 47 -15.94 0.12 1.96
C ARG A 47 -16.65 -0.59 0.82
N ARG A 48 -16.01 -0.74 -0.35
CA ARG A 48 -16.60 -1.45 -1.49
C ARG A 48 -16.73 -2.94 -1.20
N VAL A 49 -15.70 -3.57 -0.64
CA VAL A 49 -15.74 -4.99 -0.22
C VAL A 49 -16.86 -5.25 0.78
N GLN A 50 -17.05 -4.37 1.77
CA GLN A 50 -18.10 -4.50 2.79
C GLN A 50 -19.52 -4.33 2.22
N GLN A 51 -19.68 -3.60 1.12
CA GLN A 51 -20.98 -3.42 0.46
C GLN A 51 -21.37 -4.60 -0.45
N ARG A 52 -20.46 -5.54 -0.73
CA ARG A 52 -20.73 -6.69 -1.59
C ARG A 52 -21.61 -7.72 -0.87
N VAL A 53 -22.60 -8.26 -1.58
CA VAL A 53 -23.50 -9.30 -1.08
C VAL A 53 -23.46 -10.50 -2.01
N PRO A 54 -23.05 -11.69 -1.55
CA PRO A 54 -22.53 -11.97 -0.21
C PRO A 54 -21.12 -11.39 0.00
N VAL A 55 -20.79 -11.07 1.25
CA VAL A 55 -19.42 -10.72 1.65
C VAL A 55 -18.50 -11.91 1.34
N PRO A 56 -17.31 -11.70 0.78
CA PRO A 56 -16.39 -12.79 0.46
C PRO A 56 -16.04 -13.63 1.70
N ALA A 57 -16.41 -14.91 1.65
CA ALA A 57 -16.28 -15.83 2.79
C ALA A 57 -14.89 -16.50 2.91
N ASN A 58 -13.98 -16.27 1.96
CA ASN A 58 -12.63 -16.81 1.98
C ASN A 58 -11.66 -15.94 1.15
N ILE A 59 -10.37 -16.18 1.35
CA ILE A 59 -9.28 -15.42 0.71
C ILE A 59 -9.34 -15.51 -0.82
N GLN A 60 -9.78 -16.63 -1.38
CA GLN A 60 -9.84 -16.78 -2.84
C GLN A 60 -10.92 -15.88 -3.45
N LYS A 61 -12.12 -15.86 -2.85
CA LYS A 61 -13.20 -14.96 -3.26
C LYS A 61 -12.84 -13.50 -3.02
N LEU A 62 -12.16 -13.19 -1.91
CA LEU A 62 -11.69 -11.84 -1.62
C LEU A 62 -10.66 -11.37 -2.67
N ARG A 63 -9.71 -12.23 -3.08
CA ARG A 63 -8.73 -11.92 -4.12
C ARG A 63 -9.39 -11.59 -5.45
N THR A 64 -10.26 -12.46 -5.94
CA THR A 64 -10.98 -12.23 -7.20
C THR A 64 -11.78 -10.93 -7.16
N LEU A 65 -12.42 -10.65 -6.02
CA LEU A 65 -13.17 -9.40 -5.84
C LEU A 65 -12.26 -8.18 -5.89
N ILE A 66 -11.14 -8.17 -5.18
CA ILE A 66 -10.19 -7.04 -5.18
C ILE A 66 -9.60 -6.81 -6.57
N GLU A 67 -9.39 -7.85 -7.37
CA GLU A 67 -8.92 -7.75 -8.76
C GLU A 67 -9.96 -7.15 -9.72
N GLU A 68 -11.25 -7.17 -9.36
CA GLU A 68 -12.37 -6.66 -10.16
C GLU A 68 -12.79 -5.22 -9.82
N GLU A 69 -12.27 -4.64 -8.72
CA GLU A 69 -12.49 -3.24 -8.30
C GLU A 69 -11.60 -2.25 -9.08
#